data_AF-A0A961YXS9-F1
#
_entry.id   AF-A0A961YXS9-F1
#
_cell.length_a   1.000
_cell.length_b   1.000
_cell.length_c   1.000
_cell.angle_alpha   90.00
_cell.angle_beta   90.00
_cell.angle_gamma   90.00
#
_symmetry.space_group_name_H-M   'P 1'
#
loop_
_entity.id
_entity.type
_entity.pdbx_description
1 polymer ?
#
loop_
_entity_poly.entity_id
_entity_poly.type
_entity_poly.pdbx_seq_one_letter_code
_entity_poly.pdbx_strand_id
1 'polypeptide(L)'
;MYNDLDDRRRHDQRGRQPRHEEGDEGQYYEGGEDYGGTYADEAQGGYAQAEHGQDHGHYQDPHAGFEDEVPEPRSRLVPILTIVAAVLIVALGIGAALYFLGILGGSDPTVAPATATSDAASDAAIPPPPGDTAIRSVEATTTGPSLAGDDTAANPAVPDAVVSIAPPAQGEPPVRSVHDAWQVRCDTPAGAQEEQCVLMQFVTAEDRENVGLTVIVLKTADQKARIMRILAPLGVLLPSGLGLKIDDTDIGRAGFVRCLPNGCVAEVILEDQLLGQLEKGKTATFIIFQTPEEGIGIPISLAGFSDGFTSLP
;
A
#
# COMPACT_ATOMS: atom_id res chain seq x y z
N MET A 1 53.07 -27.23 23.06
CA MET A 1 52.60 -26.91 21.69
C MET A 1 51.09 -26.80 21.78
N TYR A 2 50.43 -25.65 21.79
CA TYR A 2 50.64 -24.40 21.06
C TYR A 2 50.02 -23.26 21.90
N ASN A 3 50.84 -22.29 22.33
CA ASN A 3 50.46 -20.97 22.84
C ASN A 3 51.24 -20.00 21.97
N ASP A 4 50.68 -19.46 20.88
CA ASP A 4 51.41 -18.46 20.07
C ASP A 4 50.55 -17.70 19.04
N LEU A 5 49.31 -17.28 19.37
CA LEU A 5 48.55 -16.41 18.44
C LEU A 5 47.87 -15.19 19.08
N ASP A 6 47.92 -15.02 20.40
CA ASP A 6 47.27 -13.88 21.08
C ASP A 6 48.17 -12.65 21.30
N ASP A 7 49.49 -12.76 21.07
CA ASP A 7 50.43 -11.69 21.43
C ASP A 7 50.66 -10.63 20.33
N ARG A 8 50.23 -10.88 19.09
CA ARG A 8 50.40 -9.92 17.99
C ARG A 8 49.36 -8.80 17.93
N ARG A 9 48.22 -8.92 18.63
CA ARG A 9 47.18 -7.88 18.62
C ARG A 9 47.34 -6.80 19.70
N ARG A 10 48.35 -6.90 20.59
CA ARG A 10 48.61 -5.87 21.63
C ARG A 10 49.63 -4.80 21.24
N HIS A 11 50.30 -4.92 20.10
CA HIS A 11 51.36 -3.99 19.70
C HIS A 11 50.93 -2.83 18.79
N ASP A 12 49.70 -2.83 18.27
CA ASP A 12 49.26 -1.82 17.28
C ASP A 12 48.37 -0.69 17.84
N GLN A 13 48.06 -0.70 19.15
CA GLN A 13 47.19 0.33 19.76
C GLN A 13 47.94 1.48 20.44
N ARG A 14 49.28 1.52 20.35
CA ARG A 14 50.09 2.64 20.88
C ARG A 14 50.51 3.58 19.75
N GLY A 15 49.60 4.40 19.24
CA GLY A 15 49.99 5.40 18.26
C GLY A 15 48.88 6.22 17.61
N ARG A 16 48.01 6.89 18.36
CA ARG A 16 47.35 8.13 17.90
C ARG A 16 46.59 8.84 19.02
N GLN A 17 47.23 9.81 19.66
CA GLN A 17 46.50 10.87 20.37
C GLN A 17 46.00 11.90 19.34
N PRO A 18 44.78 12.44 19.49
CA PRO A 18 44.36 13.61 18.73
C PRO A 18 44.94 14.89 19.36
N ARG A 19 45.47 15.76 18.49
CA ARG A 19 46.01 17.09 18.81
C ARG A 19 44.84 18.10 18.83
N HIS A 20 44.78 18.91 19.89
CA HIS A 20 43.93 20.10 19.99
C HIS A 20 44.60 21.28 19.25
N GLU A 21 43.84 22.01 18.44
CA GLU A 21 44.07 23.37 17.88
C GLU A 21 42.64 23.92 17.65
N GLU A 22 42.06 24.91 18.35
CA GLU A 22 42.41 26.30 18.70
C GLU A 22 42.46 27.28 17.51
N GLY A 23 41.49 28.22 17.46
CA GLY A 23 41.47 29.46 16.65
C GLY A 23 41.31 29.27 15.14
N ASP A 24 40.79 30.19 14.33
CA ASP A 24 40.64 31.64 14.48
C ASP A 24 39.71 32.18 13.37
N GLU A 25 39.38 33.46 13.50
CA GLU A 25 38.42 34.31 12.80
C GLU A 25 38.64 34.55 11.28
N GLY A 26 37.56 35.05 10.65
CA GLY A 26 37.63 36.01 9.54
C GLY A 26 37.45 35.42 8.13
N GLN A 27 37.01 36.15 7.10
CA GLN A 27 36.52 37.52 6.90
C GLN A 27 35.84 37.53 5.51
N TYR A 28 34.92 38.48 5.33
CA TYR A 28 34.33 38.99 4.08
C TYR A 28 35.27 39.02 2.87
N TYR A 29 34.75 38.77 1.64
CA TYR A 29 35.10 39.55 0.43
C TYR A 29 33.98 39.54 -0.65
N GLU A 30 33.69 40.74 -1.15
CA GLU A 30 32.93 41.12 -2.35
C GLU A 30 33.83 41.14 -3.61
N GLY A 31 33.19 41.17 -4.79
CA GLY A 31 33.80 41.56 -6.09
C GLY A 31 33.98 40.37 -7.05
N GLY A 32 33.33 40.33 -8.22
CA GLY A 32 33.82 40.92 -9.49
C GLY A 32 34.72 39.89 -10.21
N GLU A 33 34.70 39.60 -11.50
CA GLU A 33 34.35 40.32 -12.71
C GLU A 33 34.12 39.31 -13.87
N ASP A 34 33.37 39.78 -14.85
CA ASP A 34 33.40 39.53 -16.30
C ASP A 34 34.45 38.57 -16.90
N TYR A 35 34.06 37.69 -17.84
CA TYR A 35 34.84 37.36 -19.05
C TYR A 35 33.98 36.57 -20.07
N GLY A 36 33.74 37.18 -21.22
CA GLY A 36 33.23 36.52 -22.43
C GLY A 36 34.30 35.73 -23.19
N GLY A 37 33.88 34.84 -24.09
CA GLY A 37 34.78 34.07 -24.95
C GLY A 37 34.09 33.09 -25.90
N THR A 38 33.74 33.62 -27.08
CA THR A 38 33.67 33.04 -28.44
C THR A 38 33.67 31.52 -28.68
N TYR A 39 32.70 31.10 -29.50
CA TYR A 39 32.63 29.87 -30.29
C TYR A 39 33.82 29.72 -31.26
N ALA A 40 34.31 28.49 -31.39
CA ALA A 40 35.12 28.05 -32.53
C ALA A 40 34.78 26.59 -32.88
N ASP A 41 34.89 26.33 -34.18
CA ASP A 41 34.37 25.23 -34.99
C ASP A 41 35.34 24.03 -35.09
N GLU A 42 34.84 22.96 -35.73
CA GLU A 42 35.53 21.85 -36.41
C GLU A 42 36.38 20.84 -35.61
N ALA A 43 35.98 19.57 -35.68
CA ALA A 43 36.74 18.55 -36.43
C ALA A 43 36.02 17.20 -36.50
N GLN A 44 35.88 16.72 -37.73
CA GLN A 44 35.46 15.37 -38.10
C GLN A 44 36.58 14.37 -37.78
N GLY A 45 36.24 13.24 -37.14
CA GLY A 45 37.16 12.13 -36.90
C GLY A 45 36.43 10.80 -36.99
N GLY A 46 36.73 10.03 -38.03
CA GLY A 46 36.17 8.70 -38.29
C GLY A 46 36.65 7.65 -37.31
N TYR A 47 35.74 6.74 -36.96
CA TYR A 47 36.00 5.59 -36.09
C TYR A 47 36.06 4.32 -36.95
N ALA A 48 37.23 3.68 -36.92
CA ALA A 48 37.48 2.37 -37.50
C ALA A 48 36.81 1.26 -36.66
N GLN A 49 36.14 0.33 -37.33
CA GLN A 49 35.56 -0.88 -36.73
C GLN A 49 36.68 -1.84 -36.32
N ALA A 50 36.66 -2.28 -35.06
CA ALA A 50 37.43 -3.42 -34.57
C ALA A 50 36.48 -4.62 -34.42
N GLU A 51 36.70 -5.65 -35.21
CA GLU A 51 35.97 -6.91 -35.17
C GLU A 51 36.45 -7.75 -33.97
N HIS A 52 35.62 -7.87 -32.94
CA HIS A 52 35.82 -8.85 -31.87
C HIS A 52 35.12 -10.16 -32.26
N GLY A 53 35.91 -11.17 -32.63
CA GLY A 53 35.44 -12.53 -32.80
C GLY A 53 35.00 -13.13 -31.47
N GLN A 54 33.72 -13.47 -31.37
CA GLN A 54 33.13 -14.20 -30.25
C GLN A 54 33.16 -15.70 -30.55
N ASP A 55 34.05 -16.41 -29.85
CA ASP A 55 34.13 -17.86 -29.85
C ASP A 55 33.04 -18.40 -28.89
N HIS A 56 32.01 -19.03 -29.46
CA HIS A 56 30.91 -19.62 -28.71
C HIS A 56 31.29 -21.02 -28.21
N GLY A 57 31.84 -21.07 -27.00
CA GLY A 57 32.00 -22.33 -26.26
C GLY A 57 30.64 -22.89 -25.84
N HIS A 58 30.30 -24.07 -26.36
CA HIS A 58 29.14 -24.85 -25.94
C HIS A 58 29.34 -25.38 -24.52
N TYR A 59 28.61 -24.83 -23.55
CA TYR A 59 28.48 -25.40 -22.21
C TYR A 59 27.31 -26.40 -22.24
N GLN A 60 27.63 -27.69 -22.25
CA GLN A 60 26.66 -28.78 -22.17
C GLN A 60 26.28 -28.98 -20.70
N ASP A 61 25.03 -28.69 -20.34
CA ASP A 61 24.45 -28.93 -19.02
C ASP A 61 24.18 -30.44 -18.81
N PRO A 62 24.75 -31.11 -17.78
CA PRO A 62 24.56 -32.54 -17.56
C PRO A 62 23.39 -32.90 -16.63
N HIS A 63 22.43 -32.01 -16.37
CA HIS A 63 21.26 -32.31 -15.53
C HIS A 63 19.94 -32.41 -16.31
N ALA A 64 19.88 -33.31 -17.28
CA ALA A 64 18.61 -33.76 -17.86
C ALA A 64 18.31 -35.18 -17.36
N GLY A 65 17.44 -35.29 -16.35
CA GLY A 65 16.93 -36.57 -15.91
C GLY A 65 16.33 -36.50 -14.50
N PHE A 66 15.12 -35.96 -14.40
CA PHE A 66 14.06 -36.41 -13.49
C PHE A 66 12.79 -35.61 -13.84
N GLU A 67 12.05 -36.09 -14.84
CA GLU A 67 10.68 -35.64 -15.12
C GLU A 67 9.78 -36.33 -14.08
N ASP A 68 9.67 -35.72 -12.90
CA ASP A 68 8.61 -36.09 -11.96
C ASP A 68 7.29 -35.53 -12.50
N GLU A 69 6.47 -36.43 -13.03
CA GLU A 69 5.12 -36.14 -13.51
C GLU A 69 4.26 -35.65 -12.35
N VAL A 70 4.13 -34.32 -12.21
CA VAL A 70 3.31 -33.68 -11.18
C VAL A 70 1.83 -33.99 -11.48
N PRO A 71 1.11 -34.75 -10.62
CA PRO A 71 -0.31 -34.99 -10.84
C PRO A 71 -1.08 -33.68 -10.70
N GLU A 72 -1.82 -33.30 -11.76
CA GLU A 72 -2.67 -32.11 -11.76
C GLU A 72 -3.62 -32.10 -10.55
N PRO A 73 -3.77 -30.96 -9.84
CA PRO A 73 -4.70 -30.86 -8.73
C PRO A 73 -6.12 -30.98 -9.28
N ARG A 74 -6.76 -32.14 -9.06
CA ARG A 74 -8.19 -32.35 -9.35
C ARG A 74 -9.01 -31.31 -8.57
N SER A 75 -9.43 -30.27 -9.27
CA SER A 75 -10.25 -29.19 -8.76
C SER A 75 -11.56 -29.73 -8.18
N ARG A 76 -11.71 -29.63 -6.85
CA ARG A 76 -12.92 -30.04 -6.13
C ARG A 76 -14.13 -29.14 -6.42
N LEU A 77 -13.95 -28.06 -7.17
CA LEU A 77 -15.01 -27.13 -7.57
C LEU A 77 -15.93 -27.68 -8.65
N VAL A 78 -15.43 -28.53 -9.55
CA VAL A 78 -16.24 -29.12 -10.65
C VAL A 78 -17.47 -29.91 -10.16
N PRO A 79 -17.37 -30.80 -9.15
CA PRO A 79 -18.56 -31.49 -8.63
C PRO A 79 -19.51 -30.56 -7.87
N ILE A 80 -19.03 -29.48 -7.25
CA ILE A 80 -19.90 -28.55 -6.50
C ILE A 80 -20.70 -27.68 -7.48
N LEU A 81 -20.04 -27.15 -8.52
CA LEU A 81 -20.69 -26.31 -9.54
C LEU A 81 -21.79 -27.08 -10.29
N THR A 82 -21.59 -28.37 -10.56
CA THR A 82 -22.58 -29.21 -11.25
C THR A 82 -23.81 -29.50 -10.39
N ILE A 83 -23.64 -29.69 -9.08
CA ILE A 83 -24.78 -29.84 -8.14
C ILE A 83 -25.57 -28.53 -8.04
N VAL A 84 -24.90 -27.38 -7.90
CA VAL A 84 -25.56 -26.08 -7.82
C VAL A 84 -26.33 -25.76 -9.09
N ALA A 85 -25.76 -26.03 -10.27
CA ALA A 85 -26.44 -25.86 -11.55
C ALA A 85 -27.69 -26.75 -11.68
N ALA A 86 -27.62 -28.02 -11.25
CA ALA A 86 -28.76 -28.94 -11.28
C ALA A 86 -29.90 -28.46 -10.35
N VAL A 87 -29.58 -27.97 -9.15
CA VAL A 87 -30.58 -27.45 -8.20
C VAL A 87 -31.26 -26.19 -8.75
N LEU A 88 -30.50 -25.28 -9.37
CA LEU A 88 -31.05 -24.07 -10.00
C LEU A 88 -32.01 -24.39 -11.15
N ILE A 89 -31.68 -25.37 -12.00
CA ILE A 89 -32.55 -25.78 -13.11
C ILE A 89 -33.88 -26.35 -12.58
N VAL A 90 -33.83 -27.18 -11.53
CA VAL A 90 -35.05 -27.72 -10.91
C VAL A 90 -35.89 -26.61 -10.25
N ALA A 91 -35.26 -25.66 -9.55
CA ALA A 91 -35.96 -24.55 -8.92
C ALA A 91 -36.65 -23.63 -9.95
N LEU A 92 -35.97 -23.30 -11.06
CA LEU A 92 -36.55 -22.51 -12.15
C LEU A 92 -37.70 -23.26 -12.85
N GLY A 93 -37.57 -24.57 -13.05
CA GLY A 93 -38.62 -25.40 -13.63
C GLY A 93 -39.88 -25.46 -12.77
N ILE A 94 -39.72 -25.60 -11.45
CA ILE A 94 -40.84 -25.57 -10.49
C ILE A 94 -41.48 -24.19 -10.46
N GLY A 95 -40.69 -23.11 -10.46
CA GLY A 95 -41.20 -21.73 -10.52
C GLY A 95 -42.05 -21.47 -11.78
N ALA A 96 -41.57 -21.90 -12.95
CA ALA A 96 -42.31 -21.78 -14.20
C ALA A 96 -43.61 -22.61 -14.20
N ALA A 97 -43.57 -23.84 -13.68
CA ALA A 97 -44.77 -24.68 -13.56
C ALA A 97 -45.82 -24.08 -12.61
N LEU A 98 -45.39 -23.55 -11.46
CA LEU A 98 -46.28 -22.89 -10.49
C LEU A 98 -46.85 -21.57 -11.00
N TYR A 99 -46.11 -20.85 -11.85
CA TYR A 99 -46.58 -19.66 -12.56
C TYR A 99 -47.67 -20.03 -13.58
N PHE A 100 -47.46 -21.08 -14.39
CA PHE A 100 -48.47 -21.57 -15.34
C PHE A 100 -49.73 -22.14 -14.67
N LEU A 101 -49.61 -22.70 -13.47
CA LEU A 101 -50.73 -23.17 -12.64
C LEU A 101 -51.46 -22.02 -11.90
N GLY A 102 -51.02 -20.76 -12.07
CA GLY A 102 -51.68 -19.60 -11.48
C GLY A 102 -51.54 -19.49 -9.95
N ILE A 103 -50.61 -20.24 -9.34
CA ILE A 103 -50.41 -20.26 -7.88
C ILE A 103 -49.57 -19.07 -7.42
N LEU A 104 -48.72 -18.52 -8.29
CA LEU A 104 -47.90 -17.32 -8.05
C LEU A 104 -48.31 -16.18 -8.99
N GLY A 105 -49.61 -15.87 -9.04
CA GLY A 105 -50.15 -14.74 -9.81
C GLY A 105 -50.19 -13.46 -9.00
N GLY A 106 -49.06 -12.76 -8.88
CA GLY A 106 -49.01 -11.37 -8.42
C GLY A 106 -49.33 -10.42 -9.57
N SER A 107 -50.36 -9.59 -9.37
CA SER A 107 -50.90 -8.56 -10.28
C SER A 107 -49.84 -7.70 -10.99
N ASP A 108 -49.98 -7.59 -12.32
CA ASP A 108 -49.29 -6.65 -13.21
C ASP A 108 -49.28 -5.19 -12.68
N PRO A 109 -48.13 -4.51 -12.66
CA PRO A 109 -48.09 -3.07 -12.81
C PRO A 109 -47.95 -2.72 -14.30
N THR A 110 -48.96 -2.02 -14.80
CA THR A 110 -48.97 -1.31 -16.08
C THR A 110 -47.72 -0.43 -16.24
N VAL A 111 -46.83 -0.77 -17.17
CA VAL A 111 -45.71 0.08 -17.59
C VAL A 111 -46.12 0.89 -18.81
N ALA A 112 -46.23 2.21 -18.64
CA ALA A 112 -46.33 3.16 -19.73
C ALA A 112 -44.94 3.39 -20.36
N PRO A 113 -44.85 3.63 -21.69
CA PRO A 113 -43.58 3.89 -22.35
C PRO A 113 -43.16 5.36 -22.15
N ALA A 114 -42.01 5.59 -21.51
CA ALA A 114 -41.34 6.89 -21.56
C ALA A 114 -40.46 6.95 -22.81
N THR A 115 -40.78 7.90 -23.67
CA THR A 115 -40.06 8.30 -24.88
C THR A 115 -38.63 8.71 -24.58
N ALA A 116 -37.68 8.11 -25.29
CA ALA A 116 -36.30 8.57 -25.37
C ALA A 116 -36.21 9.81 -26.28
N THR A 117 -35.71 10.92 -25.73
CA THR A 117 -35.19 12.04 -26.52
C THR A 117 -33.67 12.04 -26.34
N SER A 118 -32.98 11.71 -27.43
CA SER A 118 -31.54 11.90 -27.58
C SER A 118 -31.29 13.36 -27.95
N ASP A 119 -30.59 14.10 -27.08
CA ASP A 119 -29.95 15.35 -27.49
C ASP A 119 -28.43 15.22 -27.31
N ALA A 120 -27.76 15.59 -28.40
CA ALA A 120 -26.35 15.45 -28.64
C ALA A 120 -25.56 16.66 -28.14
N ALA A 121 -24.29 16.38 -27.84
CA ALA A 121 -23.11 17.20 -28.08
C ALA A 121 -23.06 18.65 -27.54
N SER A 122 -22.07 18.88 -26.68
CA SER A 122 -21.27 20.12 -26.74
C SER A 122 -19.84 19.82 -26.28
N ASP A 123 -18.94 19.89 -27.26
CA ASP A 123 -17.49 20.00 -27.14
C ASP A 123 -17.11 21.18 -26.22
N ALA A 124 -16.22 20.92 -25.26
CA ALA A 124 -15.42 21.94 -24.63
C ALA A 124 -13.95 21.48 -24.61
N ALA A 125 -13.16 22.15 -25.44
CA ALA A 125 -11.73 21.93 -25.60
C ALA A 125 -10.95 22.23 -24.31
N ILE A 126 -10.05 21.30 -23.95
CA ILE A 126 -9.07 21.45 -22.86
C ILE A 126 -7.78 22.03 -23.46
N PRO A 127 -7.18 23.12 -22.91
CA PRO A 127 -5.89 23.64 -23.37
C PRO A 127 -4.70 22.74 -22.94
N PRO A 128 -3.59 22.73 -23.71
CA PRO A 128 -2.41 21.93 -23.38
C PRO A 128 -1.61 22.52 -22.19
N PRO A 129 -0.89 21.68 -21.41
CA PRO A 129 0.00 22.16 -20.37
C PRO A 129 1.31 22.75 -20.95
N PRO A 130 1.89 23.80 -20.33
CA PRO A 130 3.23 24.27 -20.67
C PRO A 130 4.31 23.31 -20.17
N GLY A 131 5.36 23.18 -20.99
CA GLY A 131 6.41 22.18 -20.88
C GLY A 131 7.49 22.41 -19.82
N ASP A 132 8.29 21.36 -19.74
CA ASP A 132 9.47 21.06 -18.94
C ASP A 132 10.35 22.24 -18.50
N THR A 133 10.70 22.21 -17.21
CA THR A 133 12.00 22.70 -16.75
C THR A 133 12.61 21.70 -15.77
N ALA A 134 13.82 21.27 -16.11
CA ALA A 134 14.62 20.28 -15.42
C ALA A 134 14.96 20.70 -13.98
N ILE A 135 14.76 19.80 -13.02
CA ILE A 135 15.30 19.90 -11.67
C ILE A 135 16.51 18.99 -11.55
N ARG A 136 17.61 19.61 -11.10
CA ARG A 136 18.91 19.00 -10.79
C ARG A 136 18.80 17.91 -9.72
N SER A 137 19.50 16.80 -9.96
CA SER A 137 19.80 15.74 -9.00
C SER A 137 20.58 16.29 -7.81
N VAL A 138 20.09 16.05 -6.60
CA VAL A 138 20.83 16.16 -5.33
C VAL A 138 21.05 14.75 -4.81
N GLU A 139 22.31 14.33 -4.74
CA GLU A 139 22.74 13.12 -4.04
C GLU A 139 22.54 13.31 -2.53
N ALA A 140 21.68 12.50 -1.93
CA ALA A 140 21.54 12.39 -0.48
C ALA A 140 22.35 11.19 0.00
N THR A 141 23.52 11.48 0.58
CA THR A 141 24.36 10.52 1.29
C THR A 141 23.60 9.91 2.47
N THR A 142 23.32 8.61 2.37
CA THR A 142 22.77 7.78 3.44
C THR A 142 23.82 7.55 4.51
N THR A 143 23.58 8.05 5.72
CA THR A 143 24.28 7.61 6.95
C THR A 143 23.27 6.87 7.81
N GLY A 144 23.29 5.55 7.75
CA GLY A 144 22.49 4.69 8.63
C GLY A 144 23.12 4.57 10.02
N PRO A 145 22.33 4.53 11.11
CA PRO A 145 22.84 4.15 12.42
C PRO A 145 22.94 2.61 12.53
N SER A 146 24.17 2.13 12.76
CA SER A 146 24.47 0.74 13.11
C SER A 146 24.20 0.52 14.60
N LEU A 147 23.25 -0.37 14.93
CA LEU A 147 23.01 -0.85 16.29
C LEU A 147 23.79 -2.16 16.48
N ALA A 148 24.72 -2.15 17.45
CA ALA A 148 25.45 -3.32 17.90
C ALA A 148 24.55 -4.22 18.75
N GLY A 149 24.47 -5.50 18.38
CA GLY A 149 23.89 -6.57 19.18
C GLY A 149 24.90 -7.13 20.19
N ASP A 150 24.44 -7.32 21.42
CA ASP A 150 25.14 -8.01 22.51
C ASP A 150 24.42 -9.35 22.74
N ASP A 151 25.09 -10.46 22.39
CA ASP A 151 24.64 -11.82 22.64
C ASP A 151 25.15 -12.27 24.02
N THR A 152 24.27 -12.29 25.02
CA THR A 152 24.50 -13.04 26.27
C THR A 152 23.46 -14.14 26.40
N ALA A 153 23.91 -15.39 26.27
CA ALA A 153 23.12 -16.59 26.48
C ALA A 153 23.00 -16.96 27.97
N ALA A 154 21.78 -17.22 28.43
CA ALA A 154 21.50 -18.14 29.54
C ALA A 154 20.04 -18.63 29.49
N ASN A 155 19.87 -19.96 29.38
CA ASN A 155 18.62 -20.71 29.58
C ASN A 155 18.51 -21.08 31.08
N PRO A 156 17.32 -21.23 31.70
CA PRO A 156 16.59 -22.50 31.65
C PRO A 156 15.04 -22.42 31.59
N ALA A 157 14.46 -23.51 31.06
CA ALA A 157 13.06 -23.93 30.88
C ALA A 157 12.02 -23.61 31.98
N VAL A 158 10.74 -23.34 31.58
CA VAL A 158 9.42 -23.92 32.03
C VAL A 158 8.31 -23.52 31.00
N PRO A 159 7.27 -24.35 30.71
CA PRO A 159 6.23 -24.04 29.70
C PRO A 159 5.00 -23.30 30.27
N ASP A 160 4.33 -22.48 29.44
CA ASP A 160 2.87 -22.33 29.23
C ASP A 160 2.51 -20.93 28.64
N ALA A 161 1.41 -20.91 27.89
CA ALA A 161 0.95 -19.89 26.96
C ALA A 161 1.02 -18.42 27.43
N VAL A 162 1.61 -17.56 26.58
CA VAL A 162 1.47 -16.09 26.65
C VAL A 162 1.16 -15.53 25.25
N VAL A 163 0.11 -14.73 25.17
CA VAL A 163 -0.21 -13.87 24.02
C VAL A 163 0.97 -12.92 23.81
N SER A 164 1.61 -13.01 22.66
CA SER A 164 2.72 -12.13 22.29
C SER A 164 2.17 -10.75 21.94
N ILE A 165 2.26 -9.80 22.87
CA ILE A 165 2.14 -8.37 22.56
C ILE A 165 3.54 -7.95 22.12
N ALA A 166 3.76 -7.87 20.81
CA ALA A 166 4.98 -7.26 20.28
C ALA A 166 5.06 -5.79 20.74
N PRO A 167 6.24 -5.27 21.14
CA PRO A 167 6.43 -3.85 21.40
C PRO A 167 6.04 -3.04 20.16
N PRO A 168 5.46 -1.83 20.31
CA PRO A 168 5.22 -0.97 19.15
C PRO A 168 6.54 -0.76 18.41
N ALA A 169 6.50 -0.95 17.09
CA ALA A 169 7.61 -0.58 16.23
C ALA A 169 7.96 0.90 16.48
N GLN A 170 9.25 1.21 16.55
CA GLN A 170 9.76 2.56 16.79
C GLN A 170 9.31 3.48 15.65
N GLY A 171 8.20 4.21 15.84
CA GLY A 171 7.65 5.12 14.84
C GLY A 171 6.12 5.23 14.78
N GLU A 172 5.37 4.34 15.43
CA GLU A 172 3.91 4.47 15.51
C GLU A 172 3.46 5.20 16.78
N PRO A 173 2.47 6.11 16.70
CA PRO A 173 1.98 6.82 17.86
C PRO A 173 1.37 5.86 18.90
N PRO A 174 1.43 6.19 20.20
CA PRO A 174 0.88 5.34 21.24
C PRO A 174 -0.65 5.19 21.10
N VAL A 175 -1.16 4.01 21.48
CA VAL A 175 -2.60 3.76 21.55
C VAL A 175 -3.18 4.48 22.76
N ARG A 176 -4.13 5.39 22.51
CA ARG A 176 -4.85 6.17 23.53
C ARG A 176 -6.07 5.43 24.06
N SER A 177 -6.85 4.83 23.18
CA SER A 177 -8.04 4.05 23.54
C SER A 177 -8.33 2.99 22.48
N VAL A 178 -9.11 1.98 22.87
CA VAL A 178 -9.56 0.89 22.01
C VAL A 178 -11.08 0.81 22.09
N HIS A 179 -11.73 0.74 20.93
CA HIS A 179 -13.17 0.68 20.74
C HIS A 179 -13.47 -0.52 19.85
N ASP A 180 -13.70 -1.68 20.45
CA ASP A 180 -13.83 -2.97 19.76
C ASP A 180 -12.67 -3.22 18.76
N ALA A 181 -12.96 -3.14 17.46
CA ALA A 181 -11.98 -3.36 16.40
C ALA A 181 -11.10 -2.14 16.10
N TRP A 182 -11.44 -0.97 16.64
CA TRP A 182 -10.77 0.30 16.33
C TRP A 182 -9.87 0.78 17.46
N GLN A 183 -8.78 1.43 17.09
CA GLN A 183 -7.82 2.01 18.02
C GLN A 183 -7.72 3.51 17.76
N VAL A 184 -7.80 4.31 18.81
CA VAL A 184 -7.44 5.73 18.74
C VAL A 184 -5.96 5.86 19.05
N ARG A 185 -5.23 6.50 18.15
CA ARG A 185 -3.81 6.80 18.31
C ARG A 185 -3.59 8.28 18.11
N CYS A 186 -2.73 8.87 18.91
CA CYS A 186 -2.49 10.30 18.86
C CYS A 186 -1.00 10.59 18.86
N ASP A 187 -0.63 11.56 18.04
CA ASP A 187 0.74 12.01 17.86
C ASP A 187 0.80 13.53 17.84
N THR A 188 1.95 14.09 18.15
CA THR A 188 2.20 15.53 18.00
C THR A 188 3.23 15.72 16.89
N PRO A 189 2.81 15.98 15.64
CA PRO A 189 3.73 16.17 14.53
C PRO A 189 4.75 17.27 14.81
N ALA A 190 5.96 17.15 14.26
CA ALA A 190 7.00 18.16 14.44
C ALA A 190 6.53 19.55 13.96
N GLY A 191 6.54 20.52 14.87
CA GLY A 191 6.08 21.89 14.60
C GLY A 191 4.57 22.12 14.77
N ALA A 192 3.78 21.09 15.11
CA ALA A 192 2.39 21.26 15.50
C ALA A 192 2.27 21.78 16.95
N GLN A 193 1.32 22.69 17.19
CA GLN A 193 1.01 23.18 18.54
C GLN A 193 0.04 22.25 19.28
N GLU A 194 -0.72 21.46 18.53
CA GLU A 194 -1.74 20.57 19.05
C GLU A 194 -1.46 19.14 18.60
N GLU A 195 -1.89 18.21 19.44
CA GLU A 195 -1.83 16.78 19.16
C GLU A 195 -2.91 16.40 18.13
N GLN A 196 -2.56 15.54 17.18
CA GLN A 196 -3.47 15.01 16.18
C GLN A 196 -3.80 13.55 16.49
N CYS A 197 -5.08 13.26 16.68
CA CYS A 197 -5.59 11.91 16.87
C CYS A 197 -6.18 11.32 15.60
N VAL A 198 -6.01 10.01 15.44
CA VAL A 198 -6.61 9.22 14.37
C VAL A 198 -7.29 7.99 14.96
N LEU A 199 -8.40 7.61 14.36
CA LEU A 199 -9.07 6.34 14.60
C LEU A 199 -8.61 5.37 13.51
N MET A 200 -8.06 4.22 13.88
CA MET A 200 -7.49 3.30 12.90
C MET A 200 -7.82 1.84 13.18
N GLN A 201 -7.84 1.07 12.10
CA GLN A 201 -7.96 -0.38 12.10
C GLN A 201 -7.05 -0.94 11.01
N PHE A 202 -6.33 -2.01 11.32
CA PHE A 202 -5.53 -2.77 10.37
C PHE A 202 -6.16 -4.15 10.21
N VAL A 203 -6.30 -4.61 8.97
CA VAL A 203 -6.79 -5.96 8.66
C VAL A 203 -5.99 -6.58 7.52
N THR A 204 -6.04 -7.90 7.46
CA THR A 204 -5.55 -8.70 6.33
C THR A 204 -6.72 -9.34 5.59
N ALA A 205 -6.58 -9.55 4.29
CA ALA A 205 -7.56 -10.28 3.50
C ALA A 205 -7.66 -11.73 3.99
N GLU A 206 -8.89 -12.26 4.07
CA GLU A 206 -9.13 -13.64 4.51
C GLU A 206 -8.52 -14.66 3.55
N ASP A 207 -8.61 -14.39 2.24
CA ASP A 207 -8.08 -15.27 1.20
C ASP A 207 -6.57 -15.10 0.97
N ARG A 208 -5.97 -14.02 1.49
CA ARG A 208 -4.56 -13.65 1.29
C ARG A 208 -4.00 -12.92 2.50
N GLU A 209 -3.43 -13.68 3.45
CA GLU A 209 -2.84 -13.12 4.68
C GLU A 209 -1.72 -12.10 4.43
N ASN A 210 -1.05 -12.18 3.27
CA ASN A 210 0.01 -11.22 2.86
C ASN A 210 -0.54 -9.89 2.30
N VAL A 211 -1.86 -9.76 2.15
CA VAL A 211 -2.52 -8.56 1.62
C VAL A 211 -3.26 -7.89 2.77
N GLY A 212 -2.64 -6.86 3.35
CA GLY A 212 -3.22 -6.05 4.41
C GLY A 212 -3.61 -4.65 3.96
N LEU A 213 -4.56 -4.04 4.66
CA LEU A 213 -4.89 -2.62 4.51
C LEU A 213 -5.04 -1.96 5.88
N THR A 214 -4.70 -0.66 5.93
CA THR A 214 -4.93 0.17 7.10
C THR A 214 -5.98 1.22 6.78
N VAL A 215 -7.04 1.28 7.57
CA VAL A 215 -8.02 2.38 7.53
C VAL A 215 -7.69 3.37 8.63
N ILE A 216 -7.65 4.64 8.29
CA ILE A 216 -7.33 5.74 9.18
C ILE A 216 -8.40 6.82 9.00
N VAL A 217 -9.04 7.22 10.07
CA VAL A 217 -10.04 8.30 10.09
C VAL A 217 -9.56 9.41 11.01
N LEU A 218 -9.66 10.64 10.53
CA LEU A 218 -9.20 11.82 11.27
C LEU A 218 -10.14 13.00 11.04
N LYS A 219 -10.19 13.90 12.02
CA LYS A 219 -10.78 15.23 11.90
C LYS A 219 -9.64 16.21 11.62
N THR A 220 -9.83 17.14 10.69
CA THR A 220 -8.83 18.17 10.43
C THR A 220 -8.69 19.10 11.64
N ALA A 221 -7.52 19.72 11.81
CA ALA A 221 -7.26 20.63 12.94
C ALA A 221 -8.24 21.82 12.98
N ASP A 222 -8.75 22.27 11.84
CA ASP A 222 -9.77 23.31 11.76
C ASP A 222 -11.21 22.80 11.99
N GLN A 223 -11.37 21.48 12.24
CA GLN A 223 -12.63 20.75 12.43
C GLN A 223 -13.63 20.89 11.28
N LYS A 224 -13.20 21.34 10.09
CA LYS A 224 -14.10 21.53 8.95
C LYS A 224 -14.27 20.29 8.10
N ALA A 225 -13.30 19.38 8.12
CA ALA A 225 -13.33 18.17 7.31
C ALA A 225 -13.08 16.93 8.18
N ARG A 226 -13.75 15.86 7.77
CA ARG A 226 -13.59 14.51 8.30
C ARG A 226 -13.04 13.70 7.14
N ILE A 227 -11.87 13.09 7.33
CA ILE A 227 -11.14 12.43 6.24
C ILE A 227 -10.98 10.97 6.62
N MET A 228 -11.33 10.09 5.69
CA MET A 228 -10.98 8.68 5.74
C MET A 228 -9.86 8.43 4.72
N ARG A 229 -8.73 7.95 5.22
CA ARG A 229 -7.56 7.58 4.47
C ARG A 229 -7.37 6.08 4.55
N ILE A 230 -7.15 5.46 3.40
CA ILE A 230 -6.85 4.04 3.29
C ILE A 230 -5.44 3.88 2.77
N LEU A 231 -4.63 3.10 3.47
CA LEU A 231 -3.33 2.64 3.02
C LEU A 231 -3.48 1.21 2.50
N ALA A 232 -3.49 1.08 1.17
CA ALA A 232 -3.50 -0.18 0.46
C ALA A 232 -2.07 -0.66 0.18
N PRO A 233 -1.85 -1.96 -0.05
CA PRO A 233 -0.52 -2.47 -0.39
C PRO A 233 -0.08 -2.01 -1.78
N LEU A 234 1.21 -2.19 -2.07
CA LEU A 234 1.75 -1.94 -3.41
C LEU A 234 1.25 -2.98 -4.41
N GLY A 235 1.27 -2.62 -5.71
CA GLY A 235 0.81 -3.50 -6.79
C GLY A 235 -0.69 -3.41 -7.10
N VAL A 236 -1.39 -2.40 -6.58
CA VAL A 236 -2.78 -2.12 -6.93
C VAL A 236 -2.91 -1.44 -8.31
N LEU A 237 -4.02 -1.73 -8.99
CA LEU A 237 -4.38 -1.18 -10.28
C LEU A 237 -4.98 0.22 -10.12
N LEU A 238 -4.15 1.25 -10.32
CA LEU A 238 -4.52 2.65 -10.14
C LEU A 238 -5.79 3.08 -10.89
N PRO A 239 -6.01 2.70 -12.18
CA PRO A 239 -7.22 3.09 -12.91
C PRO A 239 -8.52 2.56 -12.30
N SER A 240 -8.49 1.42 -11.62
CA SER A 240 -9.68 0.82 -10.99
C SER A 240 -10.00 1.40 -9.62
N GLY A 241 -9.03 2.07 -8.98
CA GLY A 241 -9.18 2.64 -7.64
C GLY A 241 -9.45 1.61 -6.54
N LEU A 242 -9.87 2.12 -5.39
CA LEU A 242 -10.29 1.37 -4.21
C LEU A 242 -11.82 1.33 -4.15
N GLY A 243 -12.43 0.15 -4.25
CA GLY A 243 -13.86 -0.03 -4.03
C GLY A 243 -14.23 -0.06 -2.55
N LEU A 244 -15.44 0.39 -2.23
CA LEU A 244 -16.01 0.32 -0.88
C LEU A 244 -17.45 -0.20 -0.97
N LYS A 245 -17.74 -1.24 -0.19
CA LYS A 245 -19.10 -1.68 0.13
C LYS A 245 -19.31 -1.60 1.64
N ILE A 246 -20.50 -1.18 2.07
CA ILE A 246 -20.90 -1.25 3.48
C ILE A 246 -22.06 -2.22 3.56
N ASP A 247 -21.86 -3.31 4.28
CA ASP A 247 -22.69 -4.50 4.27
C ASP A 247 -22.94 -4.95 2.81
N ASP A 248 -24.19 -4.94 2.35
CA ASP A 248 -24.55 -5.28 0.95
C ASP A 248 -24.64 -4.07 0.02
N THR A 249 -24.43 -2.85 0.52
CA THR A 249 -24.59 -1.61 -0.25
C THR A 249 -23.26 -1.23 -0.91
N ASP A 250 -23.28 -1.04 -2.23
CA ASP A 250 -22.14 -0.47 -2.96
C ASP A 250 -22.07 1.04 -2.78
N ILE A 251 -20.97 1.52 -2.21
CA ILE A 251 -20.73 2.95 -1.97
C ILE A 251 -20.00 3.58 -3.17
N GLY A 252 -19.27 2.78 -3.94
CA GLY A 252 -18.51 3.22 -5.10
C GLY A 252 -17.00 3.05 -4.92
N ARG A 253 -16.24 3.91 -5.62
CA ARG A 253 -14.79 3.82 -5.73
C ARG A 253 -14.09 5.14 -5.41
N ALA A 254 -12.95 5.05 -4.75
CA ALA A 254 -12.04 6.16 -4.49
C ALA A 254 -10.75 6.00 -5.31
N GLY A 255 -10.27 7.08 -5.91
CA GLY A 255 -8.99 7.08 -6.60
C GLY A 255 -7.80 7.04 -5.63
N PHE A 256 -6.72 6.38 -6.02
CA PHE A 256 -5.44 6.50 -5.32
C PHE A 256 -4.80 7.83 -5.65
N VAL A 257 -4.48 8.63 -4.62
CA VAL A 257 -3.92 9.98 -4.79
C VAL A 257 -2.38 9.97 -4.87
N ARG A 258 -1.73 8.99 -4.23
CA ARG A 258 -0.28 8.80 -4.27
C ARG A 258 0.10 7.39 -3.81
N CYS A 259 1.24 6.89 -4.28
CA CYS A 259 1.87 5.69 -3.71
C CYS A 259 3.23 6.05 -3.12
N LEU A 260 3.48 5.50 -1.93
CA LEU A 260 4.69 5.67 -1.13
C LEU A 260 5.32 4.29 -0.90
N PRO A 261 6.58 4.20 -0.43
CA PRO A 261 7.22 2.91 -0.16
C PRO A 261 6.44 2.01 0.80
N ASN A 262 5.60 2.59 1.67
CA ASN A 262 4.76 1.88 2.63
C ASN A 262 3.34 1.59 2.13
N GLY A 263 2.97 1.97 0.91
CA GLY A 263 1.66 1.65 0.32
C GLY A 263 1.06 2.75 -0.55
N CYS A 264 -0.06 2.42 -1.19
CA CYS A 264 -0.86 3.35 -1.99
C CYS A 264 -1.97 3.97 -1.15
N VAL A 265 -2.12 5.28 -1.25
CA VAL A 265 -3.01 6.08 -0.41
C VAL A 265 -4.25 6.46 -1.22
N ALA A 266 -5.43 6.11 -0.71
CA ALA A 266 -6.71 6.66 -1.14
C ALA A 266 -7.28 7.53 -0.02
N GLU A 267 -7.84 8.70 -0.37
CA GLU A 267 -8.41 9.64 0.60
C GLU A 267 -9.80 10.03 0.15
N VAL A 268 -10.76 9.98 1.07
CA VAL A 268 -12.14 10.41 0.87
C VAL A 268 -12.57 11.34 1.99
N ILE A 269 -13.37 12.34 1.64
CA ILE A 269 -14.04 13.18 2.62
C ILE A 269 -15.27 12.41 3.12
N LEU A 270 -15.38 12.26 4.43
CA LEU A 270 -16.53 11.66 5.08
C LEU A 270 -17.66 12.69 5.16
N GLU A 271 -18.48 12.71 4.13
CA GLU A 271 -19.76 13.40 4.14
C GLU A 271 -20.74 12.75 5.13
N ASP A 272 -21.73 13.51 5.61
CA ASP A 272 -22.65 13.05 6.65
C ASP A 272 -23.39 11.75 6.27
N GLN A 273 -23.68 11.56 4.98
CA GLN A 273 -24.30 10.33 4.47
C GLN A 273 -23.38 9.13 4.65
N LEU A 274 -22.12 9.22 4.19
CA LEU A 274 -21.15 8.13 4.28
C LEU A 274 -20.79 7.85 5.74
N LEU A 275 -20.59 8.89 6.54
CA LEU A 275 -20.36 8.75 7.97
C LEU A 275 -21.51 8.00 8.65
N GLY A 276 -22.76 8.39 8.38
CA GLY A 276 -23.92 7.73 8.94
C GLY A 276 -24.09 6.27 8.48
N GLN A 277 -23.59 5.90 7.29
CA GLN A 277 -23.53 4.51 6.84
C GLN A 277 -22.46 3.71 7.59
N LEU A 278 -21.28 4.29 7.82
CA LEU A 278 -20.20 3.66 8.58
C LEU A 278 -20.56 3.46 10.06
N GLU A 279 -21.25 4.43 10.67
CA GLU A 279 -21.70 4.35 12.07
C GLU A 279 -22.77 3.27 12.30
N LYS A 280 -23.61 3.01 11.30
CA LYS A 280 -24.73 2.05 11.39
C LYS A 280 -24.41 0.68 10.80
N GLY A 281 -23.43 0.61 9.92
CA GLY A 281 -23.01 -0.61 9.24
C GLY A 281 -22.34 -1.59 10.20
N LYS A 282 -22.25 -2.84 9.77
CA LYS A 282 -21.56 -3.90 10.55
C LYS A 282 -20.19 -4.21 9.97
N THR A 283 -20.11 -4.25 8.65
CA THR A 283 -18.90 -4.61 7.92
C THR A 283 -18.70 -3.64 6.77
N ALA A 284 -17.51 -3.08 6.64
CA ALA A 284 -17.10 -2.40 5.42
C ALA A 284 -16.15 -3.31 4.64
N THR A 285 -16.43 -3.59 3.38
CA THR A 285 -15.59 -4.39 2.50
C THR A 285 -14.85 -3.45 1.56
N PHE A 286 -13.54 -3.35 1.73
CA PHE A 286 -12.68 -2.66 0.79
C PHE A 286 -12.28 -3.61 -0.33
N ILE A 287 -12.32 -3.12 -1.58
CA ILE A 287 -12.04 -3.95 -2.75
C ILE A 287 -10.86 -3.34 -3.49
N ILE A 288 -9.73 -4.05 -3.49
CA ILE A 288 -8.56 -3.68 -4.27
C ILE A 288 -8.49 -4.53 -5.55
N PHE A 289 -7.88 -4.00 -6.59
CA PHE A 289 -7.67 -4.70 -7.85
C PHE A 289 -6.18 -4.80 -8.13
N GLN A 290 -5.68 -5.98 -8.50
CA GLN A 290 -4.30 -6.15 -8.99
C GLN A 290 -4.28 -6.24 -10.52
N THR A 291 -5.31 -6.85 -11.10
CA THR A 291 -5.61 -6.88 -12.53
C THR A 291 -7.08 -6.49 -12.75
N PRO A 292 -7.50 -6.13 -13.98
CA PRO A 292 -8.89 -5.78 -14.26
C PRO A 292 -9.89 -6.90 -13.93
N GLU A 293 -9.46 -8.15 -13.99
CA GLU A 293 -10.29 -9.34 -13.78
C GLU A 293 -10.32 -9.81 -12.32
N GLU A 294 -9.42 -9.31 -11.48
CA GLU A 294 -9.21 -9.81 -10.12
C GLU A 294 -9.44 -8.71 -9.07
N GLY A 295 -10.62 -8.76 -8.42
CA GLY A 295 -10.96 -7.96 -7.25
C GLY A 295 -10.79 -8.75 -5.96
N ILE A 296 -10.04 -8.21 -5.00
CA ILE A 296 -9.81 -8.81 -3.68
C ILE A 296 -10.62 -7.99 -2.67
N GLY A 297 -11.63 -8.63 -2.08
CA GLY A 297 -12.43 -8.06 -1.00
C GLY A 297 -11.77 -8.26 0.36
N ILE A 298 -11.69 -7.21 1.15
CA ILE A 298 -11.05 -7.19 2.46
C ILE A 298 -12.07 -6.62 3.45
N PRO A 299 -12.79 -7.50 4.18
CA PRO A 299 -13.78 -7.05 5.16
C PRO A 299 -13.10 -6.47 6.40
N ILE A 300 -13.62 -5.35 6.89
CA ILE A 300 -13.28 -4.76 8.18
C ILE A 300 -14.53 -4.73 9.06
N SER A 301 -14.33 -4.86 10.37
CA SER A 301 -15.42 -4.69 11.33
C SER A 301 -15.71 -3.21 11.55
N LEU A 302 -16.98 -2.82 11.52
CA LEU A 302 -17.44 -1.49 11.93
C LEU A 302 -17.86 -1.44 13.41
N ALA A 303 -17.75 -2.57 14.14
CA ALA A 303 -17.99 -2.57 15.58
C ALA A 303 -17.03 -1.60 16.29
N GLY A 304 -17.57 -0.71 17.12
CA GLY A 304 -16.82 0.33 17.83
C GLY A 304 -16.46 1.56 16.99
N PHE A 305 -16.81 1.61 15.69
CA PHE A 305 -16.49 2.76 14.83
C PHE A 305 -17.10 4.06 15.33
N SER A 306 -18.41 4.06 15.63
CA SER A 306 -19.14 5.26 16.08
C SER A 306 -18.55 5.84 17.37
N ASP A 307 -18.27 4.98 18.35
CA ASP A 307 -17.71 5.40 19.65
C ASP A 307 -16.28 5.93 19.48
N GLY A 308 -15.47 5.22 18.70
CA GLY A 308 -14.10 5.65 18.38
C GLY A 308 -14.06 6.97 17.62
N PHE A 309 -14.94 7.16 16.63
CA PHE A 309 -15.01 8.39 15.84
C PHE A 309 -15.47 9.59 16.68
N THR A 310 -16.42 9.37 17.58
CA THR A 310 -16.90 10.39 18.53
C THR A 310 -15.80 10.81 19.51
N SER A 311 -14.92 9.88 19.90
CA SER A 311 -13.81 10.16 20.82
C SER A 311 -12.67 10.99 20.23
N LEU A 312 -12.62 11.18 18.91
CA LEU A 312 -11.63 12.04 18.27
C LEU A 312 -11.89 13.52 18.63
N PRO A 313 -10.84 14.29 18.95
CA PRO A 313 -10.94 15.72 19.32
C PRO A 313 -11.41 16.60 18.16
#